data_AF-A0AAV7YI63-F1
#
_entry.id   AF-A0AAV7YI63-F1
#
_cell.length_a   1.000
_cell.length_b   1.000
_cell.length_c   1.000
_cell.angle_alpha   90.00
_cell.angle_beta   90.00
_cell.angle_gamma   90.00
#
_symmetry.space_group_name_H-M   'P 1'
#
loop_
_entity.id
_entity.type
_entity.pdbx_description
1 polymer ?
#
loop_
_entity_poly.entity_id
_entity_poly.type
_entity_poly.pdbx_seq_one_letter_code
_entity_poly.pdbx_strand_id
1 'polypeptide(L)'
;MISLLLATRADLICAVTAAALSVLGSGIIILLNVRFKEYRNNFFRNLIFILSIYDAIISFSFMIPGSVGNAFCQFQGYFIVYSALMPVYISLCIAIITYLNVVKRWTKNQLKTLFNKMHITSHVVALTIMFLSISFAESISFPNTNWCFIKGQEMLGAFYISIWICTFLSFILYLLIVKKIREIYKELNMLVDTSIKCRKKEHLKVQLRMSTIPLSLIFTWAIASIRRTREIFWENPKQINTLNILQSLTNPMQGLFDCFVFVIFSSYSRKKVKELICCINPEQEKYSTEVDSDSRL
;
A
#
# COMPACT_ATOMS: atom_id res chain seq x y z
N MET A 1 -30.85 8.54 -18.45
CA MET A 1 -30.49 9.62 -17.50
C MET A 1 -30.41 9.09 -16.06
N ILE A 2 -31.45 8.45 -15.52
CA ILE A 2 -31.48 7.88 -14.15
C ILE A 2 -30.37 6.84 -13.92
N SER A 3 -30.14 5.94 -14.86
CA SER A 3 -29.12 4.88 -14.76
C SER A 3 -27.68 5.44 -14.69
N LEU A 4 -27.42 6.56 -15.36
CA LEU A 4 -26.12 7.24 -15.35
C LEU A 4 -25.89 7.97 -14.02
N LEU A 5 -26.94 8.58 -13.46
CA LEU A 5 -26.93 9.25 -12.16
C LEU A 5 -26.75 8.27 -11.00
N LEU A 6 -27.35 7.08 -11.08
CA LEU A 6 -27.15 6.01 -10.11
C LEU A 6 -25.72 5.44 -10.18
N ALA A 7 -25.20 5.26 -11.39
CA ALA A 7 -23.84 4.79 -11.62
C ALA A 7 -22.78 5.74 -11.03
N THR A 8 -22.90 7.05 -11.27
CA THR A 8 -21.96 8.05 -10.75
C THR A 8 -22.05 8.17 -9.23
N ARG A 9 -23.22 8.01 -8.63
CA ARG A 9 -23.37 7.98 -7.16
C ARG A 9 -22.76 6.73 -6.55
N ALA A 10 -22.98 5.56 -7.16
CA ALA A 10 -22.38 4.31 -6.70
C ALA A 10 -20.84 4.37 -6.75
N ASP A 11 -20.30 4.91 -7.84
CA ASP A 11 -18.86 5.13 -8.03
C ASP A 11 -18.24 5.96 -6.90
N LEU A 12 -18.87 7.09 -6.54
CA LEU A 12 -18.43 7.96 -5.44
C LEU A 12 -18.49 7.23 -4.10
N ILE A 13 -19.61 6.57 -3.80
CA ILE A 13 -19.80 5.85 -2.53
C ILE A 13 -18.74 4.75 -2.41
N CYS A 14 -18.49 3.97 -3.46
CA CYS A 14 -17.45 2.95 -3.49
C CYS A 14 -16.07 3.54 -3.25
N ALA A 15 -15.70 4.62 -3.96
CA ALA A 15 -14.39 5.26 -3.80
C ALA A 15 -14.17 5.78 -2.37
N VAL A 16 -15.14 6.51 -1.82
CA VAL A 16 -15.03 7.11 -0.48
C VAL A 16 -15.03 6.05 0.62
N THR A 17 -15.88 5.04 0.52
CA THR A 17 -15.92 3.95 1.52
C THR A 17 -14.63 3.13 1.51
N ALA A 18 -14.12 2.80 0.32
CA ALA A 18 -12.86 2.10 0.17
C ALA A 18 -11.67 2.93 0.66
N ALA A 19 -11.65 4.24 0.36
CA ALA A 19 -10.67 5.17 0.88
C ALA A 19 -10.71 5.28 2.41
N ALA A 20 -11.90 5.38 3.01
CA ALA A 20 -12.05 5.44 4.46
C ALA A 20 -11.49 4.17 5.13
N LEU A 21 -11.81 2.99 4.60
CA LEU A 21 -11.26 1.72 5.08
C LEU A 21 -9.74 1.65 4.95
N SER A 22 -9.20 2.19 3.86
CA SER A 22 -7.75 2.24 3.63
C SER A 22 -7.05 3.21 4.59
N VAL A 23 -7.62 4.39 4.84
CA VAL A 23 -7.13 5.34 5.85
C VAL A 23 -7.12 4.68 7.24
N LEU A 24 -8.16 3.93 7.59
CA LEU A 24 -8.18 3.15 8.85
C LEU A 24 -7.07 2.10 8.88
N GLY A 25 -6.88 1.34 7.80
CA GLY A 25 -5.82 0.34 7.66
C GLY A 25 -4.42 0.93 7.84
N SER A 26 -4.11 2.00 7.10
CA SER A 26 -2.85 2.74 7.21
C SER A 26 -2.67 3.39 8.57
N GLY A 27 -3.75 3.94 9.13
CA GLY A 27 -3.78 4.56 10.45
C GLY A 27 -3.35 3.60 11.56
N ILE A 28 -3.82 2.34 11.51
CA ILE A 28 -3.37 1.30 12.46
C ILE A 28 -1.85 1.09 12.38
N ILE A 29 -1.29 0.99 11.17
CA ILE A 29 0.15 0.79 10.98
C ILE A 29 0.95 1.99 11.49
N ILE A 30 0.49 3.21 11.18
CA ILE A 30 1.09 4.47 11.62
C ILE A 30 1.09 4.54 13.16
N LEU A 31 -0.05 4.27 13.79
CA LEU A 31 -0.18 4.27 15.25
C LEU A 31 0.72 3.25 15.93
N LEU A 32 0.84 2.03 15.37
CA LEU A 32 1.76 1.02 15.89
C LEU A 32 3.21 1.51 15.87
N ASN A 33 3.64 2.19 14.80
CA ASN A 33 5.00 2.71 14.70
C ASN A 33 5.26 3.87 15.68
N VAL A 34 4.31 4.79 15.81
CA VAL A 34 4.40 5.94 16.73
C VAL A 34 4.41 5.48 18.20
N ARG A 35 3.53 4.55 18.56
CA ARG A 35 3.31 4.12 19.97
C ARG A 35 4.37 3.15 20.49
N PHE A 36 4.91 2.27 19.64
CA PHE A 36 5.82 1.22 20.06
C PHE A 36 7.25 1.45 19.55
N LYS A 37 8.19 1.67 20.48
CA LYS A 37 9.63 1.82 20.19
C LYS A 37 10.20 0.66 19.37
N GLU A 38 9.68 -0.55 19.59
CA GLU A 38 10.08 -1.77 18.87
C GLU A 38 9.79 -1.69 17.37
N TYR A 39 8.71 -1.01 16.97
CA TYR A 39 8.38 -0.78 15.56
C TYR A 39 9.26 0.30 14.96
N ARG A 40 9.36 1.44 15.66
CA ARG A 40 10.15 2.60 15.22
C ARG A 40 11.64 2.29 15.02
N ASN A 41 12.22 1.49 15.91
CA ASN A 41 13.65 1.17 15.86
C ASN A 41 13.98 0.02 14.89
N ASN A 42 12.97 -0.71 14.41
CA ASN A 42 13.18 -1.80 13.47
C ASN A 42 13.14 -1.27 12.03
N PHE A 43 14.29 -1.31 11.36
CA PHE A 43 14.45 -0.84 9.98
C PHE A 43 13.36 -1.36 9.02
N PHE A 44 13.06 -2.66 9.03
CA PHE A 44 12.08 -3.24 8.11
C PHE A 44 10.65 -2.79 8.43
N ARG A 45 10.29 -2.70 9.72
CA ARG A 45 8.96 -2.20 10.12
C ARG A 45 8.79 -0.71 9.79
N ASN A 46 9.87 0.06 9.84
CA ASN A 46 9.87 1.45 9.44
C ASN A 46 9.63 1.66 7.94
N LEU A 47 10.02 0.70 7.08
CA LEU A 47 9.71 0.77 5.64
C LEU A 47 8.20 0.73 5.38
N ILE A 48 7.46 -0.10 6.12
CA ILE A 48 6.00 -0.20 5.98
C ILE A 48 5.32 1.03 6.55
N PHE A 49 5.84 1.57 7.65
CA PHE A 49 5.36 2.85 8.16
C PHE A 49 5.44 3.95 7.08
N ILE A 50 6.57 4.05 6.37
CA ILE A 50 6.73 4.99 5.27
C ILE A 50 5.74 4.72 4.14
N LEU A 51 5.55 3.45 3.77
CA LEU A 51 4.57 3.04 2.75
C LEU A 51 3.14 3.46 3.13
N SER A 52 2.72 3.16 4.36
CA SER A 52 1.37 3.47 4.86
C SER A 52 1.06 4.96 4.93
N ILE A 53 2.07 5.83 5.05
CA ILE A 53 1.88 7.29 4.92
C ILE A 53 1.38 7.61 3.51
N TYR A 54 2.01 7.07 2.46
CA TYR A 54 1.58 7.33 1.08
C TYR A 54 0.23 6.69 0.78
N ASP A 55 -0.04 5.49 1.31
CA ASP A 55 -1.35 4.85 1.19
C ASP A 55 -2.47 5.70 1.85
N ALA A 56 -2.17 6.35 2.98
CA ALA A 56 -3.11 7.27 3.61
C ALA A 56 -3.33 8.52 2.75
N ILE A 57 -2.27 9.09 2.15
CA ILE A 57 -2.36 10.29 1.30
C ILE A 57 -3.18 10.00 0.04
N ILE A 58 -2.92 8.88 -0.68
CA ILE A 58 -3.71 8.54 -1.87
C ILE A 58 -5.18 8.31 -1.51
N SER A 59 -5.45 7.61 -0.41
CA SER A 59 -6.82 7.36 0.06
C SER A 59 -7.53 8.65 0.42
N PHE A 60 -6.86 9.54 1.16
CA PHE A 60 -7.39 10.87 1.47
C PHE A 60 -7.69 11.67 0.20
N SER A 61 -6.84 11.56 -0.83
CA SER A 61 -7.05 12.24 -2.11
C SER A 61 -8.33 11.78 -2.82
N PHE A 62 -8.68 10.49 -2.72
CA PHE A 62 -9.95 9.97 -3.23
C PHE A 62 -11.18 10.42 -2.43
N MET A 63 -11.01 10.90 -1.19
CA MET A 63 -12.10 11.46 -0.38
C MET A 63 -12.39 12.94 -0.70
N ILE A 64 -11.43 13.66 -1.30
CA ILE A 64 -11.63 15.06 -1.70
C ILE A 64 -12.63 15.11 -2.85
N PRO A 65 -13.71 15.90 -2.77
CA PRO A 65 -14.65 16.04 -3.88
C PRO A 65 -13.98 16.79 -5.04
N GLY A 66 -13.85 16.14 -6.20
CA GLY A 66 -13.30 16.74 -7.42
C GLY A 66 -14.41 17.24 -8.34
N SER A 67 -14.74 18.53 -8.29
CA SER A 67 -15.63 19.15 -9.29
C SER A 67 -14.82 19.69 -10.47
N VAL A 68 -15.25 19.39 -11.69
CA VAL A 68 -14.62 19.85 -12.95
C VAL A 68 -14.41 21.37 -12.91
N GLY A 69 -13.21 21.85 -13.27
CA GLY A 69 -12.92 23.28 -13.38
C GLY A 69 -12.51 24.00 -12.09
N ASN A 70 -12.50 23.33 -10.94
CA ASN A 70 -12.11 23.94 -9.65
C ASN A 70 -10.65 23.65 -9.30
N ALA A 71 -9.98 24.55 -8.58
CA ALA A 71 -8.63 24.36 -8.04
C ALA A 71 -8.51 23.07 -7.20
N PHE A 72 -9.58 22.67 -6.50
CA PHE A 72 -9.63 21.41 -5.75
C PHE A 72 -9.48 20.17 -6.64
N CYS A 73 -9.95 20.21 -7.88
CA CYS A 73 -9.80 19.10 -8.82
C CYS A 73 -8.35 18.96 -9.30
N GLN A 74 -7.68 20.08 -9.59
CA GLN A 74 -6.26 20.06 -9.93
C GLN A 74 -5.43 19.55 -8.73
N PHE A 75 -5.70 20.09 -7.53
CA PHE A 75 -5.10 19.64 -6.29
C PHE A 75 -5.27 18.13 -6.08
N GLN A 76 -6.49 17.63 -6.22
CA GLN A 76 -6.78 16.20 -6.13
C GLN A 76 -5.97 15.40 -7.15
N GLY A 77 -5.93 15.83 -8.42
CA GLY A 77 -5.19 15.18 -9.48
C GLY A 77 -3.69 15.07 -9.18
N TYR A 78 -3.06 16.15 -8.70
CA TYR A 78 -1.64 16.15 -8.31
C TYR A 78 -1.34 15.05 -7.29
N PHE A 79 -2.12 15.03 -6.21
CA PHE A 79 -1.90 14.10 -5.12
C PHE A 79 -2.23 12.66 -5.49
N ILE A 80 -3.27 12.41 -6.30
CA ILE A 80 -3.56 11.05 -6.79
C ILE A 80 -2.39 10.53 -7.62
N VAL A 81 -1.84 11.32 -8.55
CA VAL A 81 -0.72 10.89 -9.40
C VAL A 81 0.51 10.58 -8.58
N TYR A 82 0.94 11.54 -7.75
CA TYR A 82 2.12 11.39 -6.92
C TYR A 82 1.98 10.22 -5.93
N SER A 83 0.84 10.16 -5.22
CA SER A 83 0.59 9.17 -4.18
C SER A 83 0.19 7.81 -4.73
N ALA A 84 -0.07 7.68 -6.03
CA ALA A 84 -0.16 6.39 -6.72
C ALA A 84 1.20 5.82 -7.08
N LEU A 85 2.15 6.66 -7.46
CA LEU A 85 3.50 6.23 -7.82
C LEU A 85 4.34 5.89 -6.58
N MET A 86 4.19 6.65 -5.49
CA MET A 86 4.98 6.43 -4.28
C MET A 86 4.86 5.03 -3.68
N PRO A 87 3.66 4.49 -3.39
CA PRO A 87 3.52 3.15 -2.84
C PRO A 87 4.16 2.08 -3.72
N VAL A 88 4.06 2.24 -5.05
CA VAL A 88 4.67 1.35 -6.03
C VAL A 88 6.20 1.39 -5.95
N TYR A 89 6.79 2.58 -5.92
CA TYR A 89 8.25 2.74 -5.81
C TYR A 89 8.78 2.25 -4.46
N ILE A 90 8.11 2.59 -3.36
CA ILE A 90 8.49 2.12 -2.03
C ILE A 90 8.37 0.59 -1.91
N SER A 91 7.34 -0.01 -2.52
CA SER A 91 7.20 -1.46 -2.56
C SER A 91 8.29 -2.15 -3.36
N LEU A 92 8.72 -1.58 -4.50
CA LEU A 92 9.89 -2.04 -5.22
C LEU A 92 11.16 -1.90 -4.37
N CYS A 93 11.32 -0.79 -3.64
CA CYS A 93 12.42 -0.62 -2.70
C CYS A 93 12.43 -1.72 -1.62
N ILE A 94 11.28 -2.02 -1.03
CA ILE A 94 11.12 -3.10 -0.05
C ILE A 94 11.53 -4.44 -0.66
N ALA A 95 11.05 -4.76 -1.87
CA ALA A 95 11.41 -6.00 -2.56
C ALA A 95 12.93 -6.11 -2.81
N ILE A 96 13.57 -5.03 -3.29
CA ILE A 96 15.02 -4.98 -3.52
C ILE A 96 15.79 -5.14 -2.21
N ILE A 97 15.42 -4.41 -1.17
CA ILE A 97 16.07 -4.46 0.14
C ILE A 97 15.95 -5.86 0.75
N THR A 98 14.77 -6.47 0.69
CA THR A 98 14.56 -7.83 1.18
C THR A 98 15.35 -8.84 0.36
N TYR A 99 15.40 -8.71 -0.97
CA TYR A 99 16.22 -9.55 -1.82
C TYR A 99 17.71 -9.44 -1.46
N LEU A 100 18.23 -8.22 -1.31
CA LEU A 100 19.63 -7.99 -0.94
C LEU A 100 19.94 -8.52 0.46
N ASN A 101 18.98 -8.41 1.40
CA ASN A 101 19.15 -8.96 2.74
C ASN A 101 19.15 -10.50 2.76
N VAL A 102 18.19 -11.14 2.09
CA VAL A 102 17.99 -12.60 2.14
C VAL A 102 18.97 -13.34 1.23
N VAL A 103 19.13 -12.86 -0.01
CA VAL A 103 19.89 -13.53 -1.06
C VAL A 103 21.35 -13.10 -1.05
N LYS A 104 21.61 -11.78 -0.96
CA LYS A 104 22.96 -11.22 -1.00
C LYS A 104 23.58 -10.97 0.38
N ARG A 105 22.82 -11.19 1.46
CA ARG A 105 23.28 -11.04 2.86
C ARG A 105 23.88 -9.66 3.18
N TRP A 106 23.33 -8.61 2.57
CA TRP A 106 23.77 -7.24 2.83
C TRP A 106 23.52 -6.82 4.29
N THR A 107 24.42 -5.99 4.82
CA THR A 107 24.33 -5.46 6.18
C THR A 107 23.23 -4.39 6.30
N LYS A 108 22.71 -4.18 7.52
CA LYS A 108 21.67 -3.17 7.76
C LYS A 108 22.08 -1.75 7.34
N ASN A 109 23.36 -1.40 7.55
CA ASN A 109 23.87 -0.08 7.18
C ASN A 109 23.88 0.13 5.67
N GLN A 110 24.33 -0.87 4.90
CA GLN A 110 24.27 -0.82 3.43
C GLN A 110 22.83 -0.69 2.93
N LEU A 111 21.91 -1.45 3.52
CA LEU A 111 20.49 -1.40 3.16
C LEU A 111 19.84 -0.05 3.48
N LYS A 112 20.17 0.56 4.63
CA LYS A 112 19.65 1.88 5.01
C LYS A 112 20.14 2.97 4.06
N THR A 113 21.43 2.96 3.72
CA THR A 113 22.00 3.92 2.76
C THR A 113 21.38 3.77 1.38
N LEU A 114 21.20 2.53 0.91
CA LEU A 114 20.55 2.26 -0.37
C LEU A 114 19.08 2.73 -0.36
N PHE A 115 18.33 2.40 0.70
CA PHE A 115 16.94 2.85 0.83
C PHE A 115 16.82 4.36 0.75
N ASN A 116 17.64 5.12 1.48
CA ASN A 116 17.59 6.57 1.45
C ASN A 116 17.82 7.14 0.04
N LYS A 117 18.79 6.59 -0.70
CA LYS A 117 19.04 6.97 -2.09
C LYS A 117 17.83 6.68 -2.98
N MET A 118 17.31 5.45 -2.93
CA MET A 118 16.15 5.06 -3.72
C MET A 118 14.89 5.86 -3.36
N HIS A 119 14.69 6.16 -2.08
CA HIS A 119 13.57 6.97 -1.59
C HIS A 119 13.62 8.38 -2.19
N ILE A 120 14.77 9.05 -2.14
CA ILE A 120 14.95 10.38 -2.74
C ILE A 120 14.75 10.32 -4.26
N THR A 121 15.35 9.33 -4.94
CA THR A 121 15.15 9.16 -6.39
C THR A 121 13.68 8.93 -6.75
N SER A 122 12.96 8.14 -5.94
CA SER A 122 11.53 7.89 -6.13
C SER A 122 10.74 9.19 -6.08
N HIS A 123 11.03 10.07 -5.11
CA HIS A 123 10.45 11.42 -5.03
C HIS A 123 10.69 12.24 -6.27
N VAL A 124 11.94 12.33 -6.71
CA VAL A 124 12.29 13.12 -7.90
C VAL A 124 11.52 12.62 -9.12
N VAL A 125 11.50 11.31 -9.35
CA VAL A 125 10.81 10.70 -10.51
C VAL A 125 9.29 10.93 -10.44
N ALA A 126 8.66 10.65 -9.30
CA ALA A 126 7.21 10.82 -9.17
C ALA A 126 6.77 12.28 -9.29
N LEU A 127 7.52 13.22 -8.69
CA LEU A 127 7.26 14.65 -8.82
C LEU A 127 7.44 15.09 -10.28
N THR A 128 8.45 14.59 -10.98
CA THR A 128 8.66 14.87 -12.40
C THR A 128 7.47 14.41 -13.23
N ILE A 129 7.01 13.17 -13.04
CA ILE A 129 5.83 12.65 -13.74
C ILE A 129 4.59 13.48 -13.38
N MET A 130 4.39 13.82 -12.11
CA MET A 130 3.28 14.64 -11.64
C MET A 130 3.25 16.02 -12.33
N PHE A 131 4.36 16.76 -12.32
CA PHE A 131 4.44 18.09 -12.92
C PHE A 131 4.29 18.04 -14.44
N LEU A 132 4.99 17.13 -15.12
CA LEU A 132 4.86 16.97 -16.56
C LEU A 132 3.42 16.63 -16.95
N SER A 133 2.76 15.75 -16.19
CA SER A 133 1.42 15.26 -16.54
C SER A 133 0.38 16.37 -16.57
N ILE A 134 0.69 17.54 -16.01
CA ILE A 134 -0.25 18.65 -15.88
C ILE A 134 0.18 19.84 -16.74
N SER A 135 1.48 20.04 -16.99
CA SER A 135 1.95 21.00 -17.99
C SER A 135 1.40 20.74 -19.39
N PHE A 136 1.02 19.49 -19.69
CA PHE A 136 0.43 19.09 -20.98
C PHE A 136 -1.07 18.76 -20.91
N ALA A 137 -1.69 18.80 -19.74
CA ALA A 137 -3.11 18.47 -19.59
C ALA A 137 -3.97 19.72 -19.69
N GLU A 138 -4.57 19.95 -20.86
CA GLU A 138 -5.78 20.77 -20.93
C GLU A 138 -6.84 20.20 -19.99
N SER A 139 -7.43 21.08 -19.22
CA SER A 139 -8.23 20.83 -18.03
C SER A 139 -9.32 19.75 -18.17
N ILE A 140 -9.19 18.72 -17.34
CA ILE A 140 -10.19 18.18 -16.41
C ILE A 140 -11.30 17.23 -16.94
N SER A 141 -11.38 16.10 -16.22
CA SER A 141 -12.41 15.07 -16.14
C SER A 141 -12.53 14.08 -17.30
N PHE A 142 -12.33 12.81 -16.97
CA PHE A 142 -13.01 11.75 -17.71
C PHE A 142 -14.53 11.97 -17.52
N PRO A 143 -15.33 11.99 -18.60
CA PRO A 143 -16.77 11.97 -18.43
C PRO A 143 -17.13 10.71 -17.62
N ASN A 144 -17.81 10.92 -16.49
CA ASN A 144 -18.36 9.89 -15.59
C ASN A 144 -17.45 9.33 -14.48
N THR A 145 -16.36 10.01 -14.07
CA THR A 145 -15.65 9.67 -12.81
C THR A 145 -15.60 10.87 -11.87
N ASN A 146 -15.81 10.65 -10.56
CA ASN A 146 -15.88 11.73 -9.56
C ASN A 146 -14.51 12.19 -9.01
N TRP A 147 -13.41 11.73 -9.60
CA TRP A 147 -12.05 12.15 -9.24
C TRP A 147 -11.32 12.69 -10.46
N CYS A 148 -10.30 13.50 -10.18
CA CYS A 148 -9.49 14.16 -11.18
C CYS A 148 -8.22 13.36 -11.48
N PHE A 149 -7.91 13.19 -12.77
CA PHE A 149 -6.79 12.35 -13.23
C PHE A 149 -6.19 12.85 -14.55
N ILE A 150 -4.99 12.34 -14.89
CA ILE A 150 -4.20 12.71 -16.07
C ILE A 150 -4.96 12.41 -17.37
N LYS A 151 -4.85 13.32 -18.35
CA LYS A 151 -5.32 13.16 -19.74
C LYS A 151 -4.13 13.23 -20.70
N GLY A 152 -4.22 12.55 -21.84
CA GLY A 152 -3.17 12.49 -22.86
C GLY A 152 -2.47 11.12 -22.87
N GLN A 153 -2.39 10.50 -24.05
CA GLN A 153 -1.90 9.12 -24.20
C GLN A 153 -0.45 8.96 -23.72
N GLU A 154 0.44 9.91 -24.04
CA GLU A 154 1.86 9.89 -23.66
C GLU A 154 2.06 9.95 -22.14
N MET A 155 1.39 10.89 -21.47
CA MET A 155 1.50 11.08 -20.02
C MET A 155 0.86 9.91 -19.24
N LEU A 156 -0.22 9.34 -19.79
CA LEU A 156 -0.78 8.09 -19.29
C LEU A 156 0.16 6.91 -19.49
N GLY A 157 0.89 6.86 -20.60
CA GLY A 157 1.93 5.88 -20.86
C GLY A 157 3.01 5.95 -19.78
N ALA A 158 3.61 7.12 -19.57
CA ALA A 158 4.67 7.31 -18.57
C ALA A 158 4.23 6.86 -17.16
N PHE A 159 3.01 7.21 -16.74
CA PHE A 159 2.46 6.80 -15.45
C PHE A 159 2.26 5.27 -15.36
N TYR A 160 1.50 4.67 -16.27
CA TYR A 160 1.16 3.24 -16.18
C TYR A 160 2.34 2.32 -16.51
N ILE A 161 3.20 2.68 -17.48
CA ILE A 161 4.42 1.93 -17.79
C ILE A 161 5.32 1.89 -16.55
N SER A 162 5.48 3.01 -15.85
CA SER A 162 6.26 3.06 -14.62
C SER A 162 5.70 2.11 -13.56
N ILE A 163 4.37 2.10 -13.36
CA ILE A 163 3.71 1.18 -12.44
C ILE A 163 3.93 -0.27 -12.85
N TRP A 164 3.73 -0.61 -14.13
CA TRP A 164 3.86 -1.97 -14.63
C TRP A 164 5.28 -2.50 -14.50
N ILE A 165 6.29 -1.71 -14.87
CA ILE A 165 7.70 -2.10 -14.74
C ILE A 165 8.03 -2.36 -13.26
N CYS A 166 7.69 -1.43 -12.36
CA CYS A 166 8.01 -1.59 -10.94
C CYS A 166 7.28 -2.78 -10.31
N THR A 167 6.02 -2.99 -10.68
CA THR A 167 5.19 -4.09 -10.21
C THR A 167 5.72 -5.44 -10.69
N PHE A 168 6.06 -5.53 -11.97
CA PHE A 168 6.65 -6.73 -12.57
C PHE A 168 8.00 -7.09 -11.96
N LEU A 169 8.88 -6.10 -11.78
CA LEU A 169 10.17 -6.28 -11.11
C LEU A 169 9.99 -6.73 -9.66
N SER A 170 9.05 -6.13 -8.92
CA SER A 170 8.75 -6.53 -7.55
C SER A 170 8.26 -7.98 -7.47
N PHE A 171 7.43 -8.39 -8.43
CA PHE A 171 6.95 -9.77 -8.53
C PHE A 171 8.08 -10.77 -8.80
N ILE A 172 8.99 -10.46 -9.74
CA ILE A 172 10.17 -11.31 -9.98
C ILE A 172 11.01 -11.43 -8.71
N LEU A 173 11.30 -10.31 -8.03
CA LEU A 173 12.07 -10.31 -6.79
C LEU A 173 11.39 -11.15 -5.70
N TYR A 174 10.06 -11.05 -5.57
CA TYR A 174 9.29 -11.89 -4.66
C TYR A 174 9.50 -13.37 -4.94
N LEU A 175 9.41 -13.82 -6.20
CA LEU A 175 9.65 -15.22 -6.56
C LEU A 175 11.06 -15.68 -6.21
N LEU A 176 12.07 -14.85 -6.47
CA LEU A 176 13.46 -15.12 -6.11
C LEU A 176 13.66 -15.22 -4.59
N ILE A 177 13.05 -14.33 -3.82
CA ILE A 177 13.07 -14.34 -2.35
C ILE A 177 12.41 -15.62 -1.84
N VAL A 178 11.20 -15.96 -2.30
CA VAL A 178 10.48 -17.17 -1.90
C VAL A 178 11.31 -18.42 -2.17
N LYS A 179 11.92 -18.52 -3.36
CA LYS A 179 12.81 -19.62 -3.72
C LYS A 179 13.97 -19.73 -2.74
N LYS A 180 14.69 -18.63 -2.47
CA LYS A 180 15.82 -18.63 -1.55
C LYS A 180 15.41 -18.96 -0.11
N ILE A 181 14.28 -18.43 0.35
CA ILE A 181 13.74 -18.72 1.67
C ILE A 181 13.44 -20.21 1.81
N ARG A 182 12.81 -20.84 0.81
CA ARG A 182 12.55 -22.29 0.81
C ARG A 182 13.84 -23.12 0.89
N GLU A 183 14.89 -22.73 0.18
CA GLU A 183 16.22 -23.36 0.29
C GLU A 183 16.76 -23.25 1.72
N ILE A 184 16.77 -22.04 2.29
CA ILE A 184 17.27 -21.80 3.65
C ILE A 184 16.44 -22.59 4.68
N TYR A 185 15.11 -22.71 4.49
CA TYR A 185 14.27 -23.52 5.38
C TYR A 185 14.66 -25.00 5.40
N LYS A 186 15.05 -25.57 4.25
CA LYS A 186 15.55 -26.95 4.17
C LYS A 186 16.85 -27.10 4.96
N GLU A 187 17.80 -26.18 4.77
CA GLU A 187 19.06 -26.15 5.52
C GLU A 187 18.82 -26.01 7.04
N LEU A 188 17.92 -25.11 7.45
CA LEU A 188 17.57 -24.89 8.85
C LEU A 188 16.92 -26.10 9.52
N ASN A 189 16.24 -26.95 8.75
CA ASN A 189 15.61 -28.14 9.31
C ASN A 189 16.65 -29.20 9.71
N MET A 190 17.83 -29.19 9.09
CA MET A 190 18.97 -30.06 9.42
C MET A 190 19.75 -29.60 10.66
N LEU A 191 19.52 -28.39 11.17
CA LEU A 191 20.17 -27.89 12.37
C LEU A 191 19.60 -28.54 13.64
N VAL A 192 20.51 -29.02 14.49
CA VAL A 192 20.20 -29.59 15.81
C VAL A 192 19.81 -28.51 16.83
N ASP A 193 20.46 -27.34 16.78
CA ASP A 193 20.16 -26.24 17.71
C ASP A 193 18.79 -25.61 17.41
N THR A 194 17.84 -25.90 18.29
CA THR A 194 16.46 -25.44 18.18
C THR A 194 16.33 -23.94 18.42
N SER A 195 17.19 -23.35 19.26
CA SER A 195 17.12 -21.92 19.60
C SER A 195 17.52 -21.02 18.42
N ILE A 196 18.63 -21.36 17.75
CA ILE A 196 19.11 -20.66 16.55
C ILE A 196 18.12 -20.87 15.39
N LYS A 197 17.60 -22.09 15.25
CA LYS A 197 16.60 -22.44 14.25
C LYS A 197 15.33 -21.60 14.40
N CYS A 198 14.77 -21.49 15.61
CA CYS A 198 13.58 -20.69 15.89
C CYS A 198 13.79 -19.20 15.53
N ARG A 199 14.91 -18.61 15.98
CA ARG A 199 15.24 -17.20 15.71
C ARG A 199 15.37 -16.92 14.20
N LYS A 200 16.08 -17.77 13.46
CA LYS A 200 16.26 -17.62 12.01
C LYS A 200 14.93 -17.79 11.26
N LYS A 201 14.09 -18.76 11.64
CA LYS A 201 12.76 -18.94 11.05
C LYS A 201 11.88 -17.71 11.25
N GLU A 202 11.88 -17.11 12.45
CA GLU A 202 11.12 -15.89 12.72
C GLU A 202 11.60 -14.73 11.84
N HIS A 203 12.91 -14.51 11.74
CA HIS A 203 13.46 -13.48 10.87
C HIS A 203 13.06 -13.67 9.39
N LEU A 204 13.14 -14.90 8.87
CA LEU A 204 12.72 -15.21 7.50
C LEU A 204 11.21 -15.04 7.28
N LYS A 205 10.37 -15.35 8.28
CA LYS A 205 8.93 -15.09 8.21
C LYS A 205 8.63 -13.60 8.06
N VAL A 206 9.35 -12.76 8.79
CA VAL A 206 9.22 -11.30 8.65
C VAL A 206 9.60 -10.90 7.23
N GLN A 207 10.78 -11.29 6.74
CA GLN A 207 11.23 -10.96 5.38
C GLN A 207 10.28 -11.45 4.29
N LEU A 208 9.77 -12.67 4.39
CA LEU A 208 8.78 -13.20 3.45
C LEU A 208 7.53 -12.33 3.42
N ARG A 209 6.99 -11.97 4.60
CA ARG A 209 5.80 -11.11 4.69
C ARG A 209 6.03 -9.72 4.10
N MET A 210 7.20 -9.13 4.33
CA MET A 210 7.59 -7.87 3.69
C MET A 210 7.56 -7.98 2.17
N SER A 211 8.09 -9.08 1.62
CA SER A 211 8.10 -9.33 0.18
C SER A 211 6.72 -9.65 -0.42
N THR A 212 5.71 -9.91 0.42
CA THR A 212 4.32 -10.14 0.00
C THR A 212 3.57 -8.82 -0.25
N ILE A 213 4.04 -7.70 0.29
CA ILE A 213 3.39 -6.38 0.14
C ILE A 213 3.17 -6.02 -1.34
N PRO A 214 4.14 -6.15 -2.28
CA PRO A 214 3.87 -5.89 -3.68
C PRO A 214 2.70 -6.66 -4.32
N LEU A 215 2.27 -7.79 -3.73
CA LEU A 215 1.09 -8.52 -4.21
C LEU A 215 -0.22 -7.76 -3.90
N SER A 216 -0.29 -6.98 -2.81
CA SER A 216 -1.42 -6.10 -2.54
C SER A 216 -1.55 -5.05 -3.65
N LEU A 217 -0.43 -4.46 -4.07
CA LEU A 217 -0.39 -3.50 -5.16
C LEU A 217 -0.84 -4.09 -6.50
N ILE A 218 -0.38 -5.29 -6.83
CA ILE A 218 -0.83 -6.01 -8.04
C ILE A 218 -2.35 -6.12 -8.01
N PHE A 219 -2.92 -6.53 -6.88
CA PHE A 219 -4.36 -6.66 -6.74
C PHE A 219 -5.08 -5.32 -6.91
N THR A 220 -4.61 -4.25 -6.27
CA THR A 220 -5.27 -2.93 -6.35
C THR A 220 -5.20 -2.32 -7.75
N TRP A 221 -4.09 -2.51 -8.46
CA TRP A 221 -3.84 -1.88 -9.77
C TRP A 221 -4.21 -2.77 -10.96
N ALA A 222 -4.52 -4.05 -10.76
CA ALA A 222 -4.84 -4.97 -11.85
C ALA A 222 -6.04 -4.47 -12.68
N ILE A 223 -7.12 -4.04 -12.02
CA ILE A 223 -8.34 -3.59 -12.70
C ILE A 223 -8.09 -2.31 -13.49
N ALA A 224 -7.41 -1.33 -12.88
CA ALA A 224 -6.99 -0.10 -13.54
C ALA A 224 -6.10 -0.39 -14.76
N SER A 225 -5.19 -1.35 -14.64
CA SER A 225 -4.29 -1.76 -15.72
C SER A 225 -5.05 -2.42 -16.87
N ILE A 226 -5.95 -3.37 -16.58
CA ILE A 226 -6.78 -4.04 -17.61
C ILE A 226 -7.62 -3.02 -18.37
N ARG A 227 -8.30 -2.13 -17.64
CA ARG A 227 -9.09 -1.05 -18.25
C ARG A 227 -8.21 -0.21 -19.16
N ARG A 228 -7.01 0.19 -18.69
CA ARG A 228 -6.13 1.06 -19.46
C ARG A 228 -5.54 0.39 -20.70
N THR A 229 -5.09 -0.85 -20.58
CA THR A 229 -4.64 -1.65 -21.72
C THR A 229 -5.74 -1.72 -22.78
N ARG A 230 -7.00 -1.98 -22.38
CA ARG A 230 -8.13 -2.01 -23.31
C ARG A 230 -8.38 -0.66 -23.99
N GLU A 231 -8.29 0.45 -23.26
CA GLU A 231 -8.43 1.80 -23.83
C GLU A 231 -7.34 2.13 -24.87
N ILE A 232 -6.13 1.58 -24.72
CA ILE A 232 -5.02 1.78 -25.66
C ILE A 232 -5.18 0.90 -26.92
N PHE A 233 -5.63 -0.35 -26.75
CA PHE A 233 -5.67 -1.32 -27.85
C PHE A 233 -7.02 -1.42 -28.60
N TRP A 234 -8.12 -0.89 -28.06
CA TRP A 234 -9.45 -0.96 -28.70
C TRP A 234 -10.12 0.43 -28.86
N GLU A 235 -10.39 0.83 -30.10
CA GLU A 235 -10.99 2.12 -30.51
C GLU A 235 -12.47 2.33 -30.13
N ASN A 236 -13.16 1.35 -29.52
CA ASN A 236 -14.58 1.46 -29.16
C ASN A 236 -14.81 1.42 -27.64
N PRO A 237 -14.63 2.55 -26.92
CA PRO A 237 -14.80 2.63 -25.48
C PRO A 237 -16.29 2.82 -25.11
N LYS A 238 -17.15 1.85 -25.44
CA LYS A 238 -18.53 1.88 -24.94
C LYS A 238 -18.58 1.37 -23.49
N GLN A 239 -18.79 2.31 -22.57
CA GLN A 239 -19.41 2.17 -21.23
C GLN A 239 -19.12 0.88 -20.45
N ILE A 240 -17.90 0.69 -19.97
CA ILE A 240 -17.65 -0.34 -18.95
C ILE A 240 -17.87 0.25 -17.56
N ASN A 241 -19.14 0.47 -17.22
CA ASN A 241 -19.54 1.02 -15.93
C ASN A 241 -19.07 0.12 -14.76
N THR A 242 -19.08 -1.20 -14.94
CA THR A 242 -18.67 -2.16 -13.91
C THR A 242 -17.17 -2.14 -13.63
N LEU A 243 -16.32 -2.02 -14.65
CA LEU A 243 -14.86 -1.92 -14.44
C LEU A 243 -14.49 -0.60 -13.79
N ASN A 244 -15.22 0.48 -14.10
CA ASN A 244 -15.04 1.76 -13.43
C ASN A 244 -15.36 1.64 -11.94
N ILE A 245 -16.55 1.15 -11.58
CA ILE A 245 -16.95 0.95 -10.17
C ILE A 245 -15.94 0.05 -9.44
N LEU A 246 -15.50 -1.03 -10.10
CA LEU A 246 -14.53 -1.96 -9.51
C LEU A 246 -13.15 -1.30 -9.29
N GLN A 247 -12.69 -0.49 -10.25
CA GLN A 247 -11.47 0.30 -10.11
C GLN A 247 -11.59 1.30 -8.94
N SER A 248 -12.73 1.96 -8.82
CA SER A 248 -13.01 2.93 -7.74
C SER A 248 -13.00 2.27 -6.37
N LEU A 249 -13.43 1.02 -6.31
CA LEU A 249 -13.33 0.22 -5.10
C LEU A 249 -11.87 -0.14 -4.83
N THR A 250 -11.12 -0.68 -5.80
CA THR A 250 -9.81 -1.29 -5.51
C THR A 250 -8.65 -0.31 -5.42
N ASN A 251 -8.64 0.76 -6.21
CA ASN A 251 -7.53 1.71 -6.22
C ASN A 251 -7.22 2.32 -4.85
N PRO A 252 -8.22 2.83 -4.10
CA PRO A 252 -7.95 3.41 -2.79
C PRO A 252 -7.68 2.37 -1.69
N MET A 253 -7.93 1.06 -1.89
CA MET A 253 -7.83 0.02 -0.82
C MET A 253 -6.41 -0.41 -0.43
N GLN A 254 -5.36 0.24 -0.93
CA GLN A 254 -3.96 -0.17 -0.70
C GLN A 254 -3.62 -0.32 0.78
N GLY A 255 -3.89 0.70 1.58
CA GLY A 255 -3.62 0.71 3.03
C GLY A 255 -4.38 -0.38 3.79
N LEU A 256 -5.58 -0.74 3.34
CA LEU A 256 -6.34 -1.84 3.93
C LEU A 256 -5.66 -3.19 3.67
N PHE A 257 -5.25 -3.45 2.43
CA PHE A 257 -4.58 -4.71 2.09
C PHE A 257 -3.20 -4.84 2.75
N ASP A 258 -2.46 -3.74 2.85
CA ASP A 258 -1.20 -3.72 3.57
C ASP A 258 -1.39 -3.98 5.06
N CYS A 259 -2.47 -3.46 5.65
CA CYS A 259 -2.87 -3.80 7.02
C CYS A 259 -3.20 -5.31 7.16
N PHE A 260 -3.91 -5.91 6.21
CA PHE A 260 -4.16 -7.36 6.25
C PHE A 260 -2.86 -8.16 6.24
N VAL A 261 -1.95 -7.84 5.31
CA VAL A 261 -0.68 -8.54 5.16
C VAL A 261 0.21 -8.36 6.39
N PHE A 262 0.36 -7.12 6.88
CA PHE A 262 1.34 -6.81 7.92
C PHE A 262 0.82 -6.97 9.35
N VAL A 263 -0.44 -6.64 9.59
CA VAL A 263 -1.05 -6.65 10.92
C VAL A 263 -1.78 -7.95 11.15
N ILE A 264 -2.78 -8.29 10.33
CA ILE A 264 -3.71 -9.39 10.61
C ILE A 264 -3.03 -10.75 10.49
N PHE A 265 -2.17 -10.95 9.48
CA PHE A 265 -1.41 -12.19 9.35
C PHE A 265 -0.18 -12.28 10.26
N SER A 266 0.06 -11.26 11.10
CA SER A 266 1.15 -11.23 12.09
C SER A 266 0.59 -11.39 13.50
N SER A 267 0.81 -12.55 14.13
CA SER A 267 0.43 -12.78 15.53
C SER A 267 1.02 -11.74 16.48
N TYR A 268 2.27 -11.34 16.26
CA TYR A 268 2.94 -10.29 17.03
C TYR A 268 2.26 -8.92 16.85
N SER A 269 1.94 -8.52 15.60
CA SER A 269 1.27 -7.24 15.36
C SER A 269 -0.14 -7.23 15.93
N ARG A 270 -0.90 -8.34 15.83
CA ARG A 270 -2.23 -8.47 16.44
C ARG A 270 -2.20 -8.28 17.96
N LYS A 271 -1.19 -8.83 18.65
CA LYS A 271 -1.02 -8.62 20.10
C LYS A 271 -0.80 -7.14 20.44
N LYS A 272 0.03 -6.45 19.66
CA LYS A 272 0.29 -5.01 19.85
C LYS A 272 -0.90 -4.13 19.52
N VAL A 273 -1.74 -4.51 18.55
CA VAL A 273 -3.03 -3.83 18.31
C VAL A 273 -3.98 -4.02 19.49
N LYS A 274 -4.07 -5.23 20.07
CA LYS A 274 -4.87 -5.45 21.29
C LYS A 274 -4.37 -4.58 22.45
N GLU A 275 -3.05 -4.53 22.67
CA GLU A 275 -2.44 -3.65 23.66
C GLU A 275 -2.77 -2.17 23.42
N LEU A 276 -2.76 -1.72 22.17
CA LEU A 276 -3.16 -0.36 21.80
C LEU A 276 -4.63 -0.09 22.15
N ILE A 277 -5.54 -1.01 21.83
CA ILE A 277 -6.98 -0.89 22.13
C ILE A 277 -7.21 -0.89 23.65
N CYS A 278 -6.54 -1.77 24.39
CA CYS A 278 -6.62 -1.81 25.86
C CYS A 278 -6.13 -0.51 26.49
N CYS A 279 -5.03 0.08 26.00
CA CYS A 279 -4.54 1.37 26.51
C CYS A 279 -5.46 2.57 26.17
N ILE A 280 -6.30 2.45 25.14
CA ILE A 280 -7.30 3.48 24.80
C ILE A 280 -8.49 3.42 25.76
N ASN A 281 -8.75 2.26 26.37
CA ASN A 281 -9.88 2.03 27.27
C ASN A 281 -9.42 1.48 28.64
N PRO A 282 -8.76 2.30 29.48
CA PRO A 282 -8.28 1.87 30.80
C PRO A 282 -9.40 1.49 31.79
N GLU A 283 -10.66 1.85 31.50
CA GLU A 283 -11.81 1.60 32.40
C GLU A 283 -12.29 0.13 32.40
N GLN A 284 -12.01 -0.66 31.35
CA GLN A 284 -12.44 -2.07 31.32
C GLN A 284 -11.61 -2.99 32.22
N GLU A 285 -10.38 -2.61 32.58
CA GLU A 285 -9.55 -3.41 33.47
C GLU A 285 -9.92 -3.19 34.94
N LYS A 286 -10.42 -2.00 35.30
CA LYS A 286 -10.92 -1.71 36.66
C LYS A 286 -12.19 -2.50 36.98
N TYR A 287 -13.13 -2.58 36.04
CA TYR A 287 -14.36 -3.36 36.22
C TYR A 287 -14.10 -4.88 36.22
N SER A 288 -13.11 -5.36 35.46
CA SER A 288 -12.75 -6.80 35.43
C SER A 288 -11.96 -7.24 36.67
N THR A 289 -11.23 -6.33 37.32
CA THR A 289 -10.53 -6.62 38.58
C THR A 289 -11.43 -6.47 39.81
N GLU A 290 -12.42 -5.57 39.80
CA GLU A 290 -13.42 -5.46 40.88
C GLU A 290 -14.38 -6.66 40.92
N VAL A 291 -14.82 -7.19 39.77
CA VAL A 291 -15.72 -8.37 39.73
C VAL A 291 -15.01 -9.66 40.18
N ASP A 292 -13.70 -9.77 40.01
CA ASP A 292 -12.91 -10.94 40.46
C ASP A 292 -12.50 -10.84 41.95
N SER A 293 -12.64 -9.65 42.57
CA SER A 293 -12.49 -9.46 44.02
C SER A 293 -13.80 -9.66 44.80
N ASP A 294 -14.95 -9.29 44.23
CA ASP A 294 -16.26 -9.46 44.89
C ASP A 294 -16.82 -10.90 44.83
N SER A 295 -16.23 -11.77 44.01
CA SER A 295 -16.57 -13.20 43.95
C SER A 295 -15.73 -14.06 44.90
N ARG A 296 -14.86 -13.45 45.72
CA ARG A 296 -14.02 -14.11 46.73
C ARG A 296 -14.28 -13.59 48.16
N LEU A 297 -15.48 -13.07 48.42
CA LEU A 297 -15.99 -12.73 49.75
C LEU A 297 -17.23 -13.56 50.07
#